data_AF-A0A8X6LLX1-F1
#
_entry.id   AF-A0A8X6LLX1-F1
#
_cell.length_a   1.000
_cell.length_b   1.000
_cell.length_c   1.000
_cell.angle_alpha   90.00
_cell.angle_beta   90.00
_cell.angle_gamma   90.00
#
_symmetry.space_group_name_H-M   'P 1'
#
loop_
_entity.id
_entity.type
_entity.pdbx_description
1 polymer ?
#
loop_
_entity_poly.entity_id
_entity_poly.type
_entity_poly.pdbx_seq_one_letter_code
_entity_poly.pdbx_strand_id
1 'polypeptide(L)'
;MNVVCINCDQTQSETYSSKQLVDTKLHQITNVSKHQFFNAPFDVNMRIVQGMLSLGLGYSALEKFCMHMNLNIMSSKTFNSYKAKVLNGHLVASNQLLLDIRKDVREANGSRNDKDIVDIGVSYDGSWLTRGHTSNTE
;
A
#
# COMPACT_ATOMS: atom_id res chain seq x y z
N MET A 1 7.59 4.07 28.94
CA MET A 1 7.56 4.90 30.15
C MET A 1 6.10 5.06 30.50
N ASN A 2 5.65 4.54 31.64
CA ASN A 2 4.24 4.59 32.01
C ASN A 2 3.99 5.93 32.70
N VAL A 3 3.06 6.73 32.17
CA VAL A 3 2.58 7.93 32.84
C VAL A 3 1.51 7.49 33.82
N VAL A 4 1.80 7.66 35.10
CA VAL A 4 0.87 7.35 36.20
C VAL A 4 0.24 8.65 36.67
N CYS A 5 -1.09 8.66 36.86
CA CYS A 5 -1.78 9.79 37.44
C CYS A 5 -1.35 9.97 38.89
N ILE A 6 -0.78 11.12 39.22
CA ILE A 6 -0.30 11.45 40.58
C ILE A 6 -1.48 11.57 41.58
N ASN A 7 -2.70 11.77 41.08
CA ASN A 7 -3.89 12.00 41.91
C ASN A 7 -4.73 10.75 42.20
N CYS A 8 -4.61 9.70 41.38
CA CYS A 8 -5.42 8.49 41.55
C CYS A 8 -4.66 7.18 41.34
N ASP A 9 -3.33 7.23 41.16
CA ASP A 9 -2.45 6.08 40.91
C ASP A 9 -2.87 5.17 39.73
N GLN A 10 -3.82 5.62 38.90
CA GLN A 10 -4.17 4.93 37.68
C GLN A 10 -3.13 5.23 36.60
N THR A 11 -2.59 4.17 36.00
CA THR A 11 -1.75 4.25 34.79
C THR A 11 -2.58 4.88 33.68
N GLN A 12 -2.25 6.11 33.26
CA GLN A 12 -2.99 6.83 32.23
C GLN A 12 -2.52 6.51 30.81
N SER A 13 -1.32 5.95 30.66
CA SER A 13 -0.79 5.58 29.36
C SER A 13 -0.55 4.07 29.27
N GLU A 14 -1.50 3.33 28.72
CA GLU A 14 -1.16 2.11 28.00
C GLU A 14 -0.54 2.55 26.66
N THR A 15 0.64 2.03 26.31
CA THR A 15 1.25 2.37 25.03
C THR A 15 0.53 1.58 23.94
N TYR A 16 -0.52 2.16 23.36
CA TYR A 16 -1.26 1.51 22.28
C TYR A 16 -0.40 1.47 21.02
N SER A 17 0.10 0.28 20.69
CA SER A 17 0.78 0.03 19.42
C SER A 17 -0.21 -0.55 18.42
N SER A 18 -0.10 -0.15 17.14
CA SER A 18 -0.96 -0.74 16.11
C SER A 18 -0.71 -2.24 15.98
N LYS A 19 -1.62 -2.96 15.30
CA LYS A 19 -1.38 -4.37 14.96
C LYS A 19 -0.13 -4.49 14.09
N GLN A 20 0.63 -5.56 14.26
CA GLN A 20 1.71 -5.93 13.34
C GLN A 20 1.14 -6.65 12.12
N LEU A 21 1.72 -6.37 10.95
CA LEU A 21 1.36 -7.04 9.70
C LEU A 21 2.09 -8.39 9.63
N VAL A 22 1.47 -9.40 10.22
CA VAL A 22 1.94 -10.79 10.17
C VAL A 22 1.23 -11.50 9.03
N ASP A 23 1.99 -12.12 8.13
CA ASP A 23 1.43 -12.83 6.98
C ASP A 23 0.81 -14.16 7.44
N THR A 24 -0.49 -14.17 7.70
CA THR A 24 -1.22 -15.31 8.26
C THR A 24 -1.26 -16.52 7.32
N LYS A 25 -1.13 -16.32 6.00
CA LYS A 25 -1.08 -17.42 5.01
C LYS A 25 0.23 -18.21 5.07
N LEU A 26 1.35 -17.55 5.38
CA LEU A 26 2.64 -18.23 5.56
C LEU A 26 2.70 -19.03 6.87
N HIS A 27 1.92 -18.61 7.88
CA HIS A 27 1.89 -19.19 9.21
C HIS A 27 1.25 -20.59 9.27
N GLN A 28 0.40 -20.93 8.31
CA GLN A 28 -0.19 -22.28 8.20
C GLN A 28 0.71 -23.27 7.45
N ILE A 29 1.65 -22.78 6.64
CA ILE A 29 2.45 -23.62 5.72
C ILE A 29 3.84 -23.91 6.28
N THR A 30 4.36 -23.05 7.16
CA THR A 30 5.71 -23.20 7.71
C THR A 30 5.71 -22.94 9.20
N ASN A 31 6.43 -23.78 9.96
CA ASN A 31 6.81 -23.52 11.36
C ASN A 31 7.72 -22.29 11.40
N VAL A 32 7.15 -21.11 11.20
CA VAL A 32 7.87 -19.85 11.16
C VAL A 32 8.37 -19.55 12.57
N SER A 33 9.70 -19.44 12.71
CA SER A 33 10.36 -19.14 13.97
C SER A 33 9.76 -17.91 14.67
N LYS A 34 9.64 -17.94 16.01
CA LYS A 34 9.20 -16.81 16.85
C LYS A 34 9.93 -15.49 16.51
N HIS A 35 11.14 -15.57 15.96
CA HIS A 35 11.95 -14.44 15.51
C HIS A 35 11.34 -13.61 14.37
N GLN A 36 10.54 -14.21 13.49
CA GLN A 36 9.93 -13.46 12.37
C GLN A 36 8.74 -12.61 12.83
N PHE A 37 8.09 -13.01 13.94
CA PHE A 37 6.97 -12.28 14.54
C PHE A 37 7.42 -10.93 15.12
N PHE A 38 8.58 -10.89 15.80
CA PHE A 38 9.11 -9.66 16.40
C PHE A 38 9.58 -8.60 15.39
N ASN A 39 9.79 -8.98 14.12
CA ASN A 39 10.29 -8.08 13.06
C ASN A 39 9.22 -7.64 12.07
N ALA A 40 7.95 -7.98 12.30
CA ALA A 40 6.85 -7.57 11.45
C ALA A 40 6.59 -6.06 11.57
N PRO A 41 6.37 -5.34 10.46
CA PRO A 41 6.08 -3.91 10.51
C PRO A 41 4.74 -3.67 11.19
N PHE A 42 4.67 -2.62 12.01
CA PHE A 42 3.41 -2.10 12.51
C PHE A 42 2.57 -1.55 11.35
N ASP A 43 1.27 -1.85 11.33
CA ASP A 43 0.33 -1.41 10.29
C ASP A 43 0.37 0.10 10.08
N VAL A 44 0.42 0.89 11.16
CA VAL A 44 0.52 2.36 11.07
C VAL A 44 1.77 2.82 10.32
N ASN A 45 2.90 2.14 10.52
CA ASN A 45 4.15 2.48 9.85
C ASN A 45 4.13 2.08 8.37
N MET A 46 3.41 1.03 8.01
CA MET A 46 3.21 0.69 6.59
C MET A 46 2.27 1.69 5.92
N ARG A 47 1.17 2.04 6.57
CA ARG A 47 0.16 2.97 6.04
C ARG A 47 0.71 4.37 5.83
N ILE A 48 1.55 4.88 6.72
CA ILE A 48 2.14 6.20 6.53
C ILE A 48 3.06 6.23 5.31
N VAL A 49 3.84 5.15 5.06
CA VAL A 49 4.65 5.02 3.84
C VAL A 49 3.76 4.97 2.61
N GLN A 50 2.70 4.15 2.63
CA GLN A 50 1.74 4.07 1.53
C GLN A 50 1.07 5.42 1.26
N GLY A 51 0.65 6.15 2.30
CA GLY A 51 0.02 7.46 2.19
C GLY A 51 0.95 8.51 1.58
N MET A 52 2.21 8.54 2.00
CA MET A 52 3.21 9.42 1.39
C MET A 52 3.41 9.08 -0.09
N LEU A 53 3.55 7.80 -0.43
CA LEU A 53 3.69 7.36 -1.83
C LEU A 53 2.46 7.68 -2.69
N SER A 54 1.23 7.54 -2.16
CA SER A 54 0.01 7.88 -2.90
C SER A 54 -0.12 9.37 -3.18
N LEU A 55 0.51 10.22 -2.37
CA LEU A 55 0.59 11.66 -2.60
C LEU A 55 1.78 12.05 -3.51
N GLY A 56 2.56 11.09 -4.00
CA GLY A 56 3.79 11.37 -4.75
C GLY A 56 4.93 11.92 -3.87
N LEU A 57 4.84 11.76 -2.55
CA LEU A 57 5.78 12.28 -1.57
C LEU A 57 6.79 11.23 -1.13
N GLY A 58 8.03 11.66 -0.93
CA GLY A 58 9.13 10.82 -0.47
C GLY A 58 9.42 10.92 1.03
N TYR A 59 10.52 10.30 1.44
CA TYR A 59 11.00 10.30 2.82
C TYR A 59 11.15 11.70 3.42
N SER A 60 11.64 12.68 2.66
CA SER A 60 11.81 14.06 3.15
C SER A 60 10.49 14.75 3.55
N ALA A 61 9.38 14.37 2.92
CA ALA A 61 8.06 14.87 3.32
C ALA A 61 7.59 14.21 4.61
N LEU A 62 7.86 12.91 4.77
CA LEU A 62 7.62 12.17 6.01
C LEU A 62 8.40 12.77 7.18
N GLU A 63 9.67 13.15 6.97
CA GLU A 63 10.48 13.87 7.97
C GLU A 63 9.80 15.12 8.48
N LYS A 64 9.34 15.98 7.56
CA LYS A 64 8.61 17.20 7.92
C LYS A 64 7.32 16.86 8.63
N PHE A 65 6.54 15.90 8.15
CA PHE A 65 5.29 15.49 8.79
C PHE A 65 5.51 15.04 10.24
N CYS A 66 6.46 14.12 10.46
CA CYS A 66 6.78 13.62 11.79
C CYS A 66 7.24 14.74 12.72
N MET A 67 8.06 15.68 12.23
CA MET A 67 8.49 16.85 13.00
C MET A 67 7.32 17.72 13.46
N HIS A 68 6.37 18.04 12.57
CA HIS A 68 5.20 18.88 12.93
C HIS A 68 4.23 18.15 13.86
N MET A 69 4.15 16.83 13.76
CA MET A 69 3.27 16.00 14.58
C MET A 69 3.94 15.50 15.88
N ASN A 70 5.18 15.89 16.14
CA ASN A 70 6.00 15.40 17.26
C ASN A 70 6.06 13.86 17.33
N LEU A 71 6.26 13.20 16.19
CA LEU A 71 6.35 11.75 16.04
C LEU A 71 7.80 11.30 15.84
N ASN A 72 8.13 10.13 16.39
CA ASN A 72 9.39 9.46 16.06
C ASN A 72 9.36 8.97 14.62
N ILE A 73 10.37 9.37 13.83
CA ILE A 73 10.48 8.98 12.44
C ILE A 73 11.21 7.63 12.28
N MET A 74 10.73 6.80 11.35
CA MET A 74 11.46 5.62 10.89
C MET A 74 12.69 6.00 10.06
N SER A 75 13.71 5.17 10.03
CA SER A 75 14.89 5.45 9.19
C SER A 75 14.55 5.43 7.69
N SER A 76 15.33 6.17 6.87
CA SER A 76 15.23 6.11 5.39
C SER A 76 15.38 4.68 4.84
N LYS A 77 16.22 3.85 5.46
CA LYS A 77 16.36 2.43 5.11
C LYS A 77 15.06 1.66 5.35
N THR A 78 14.41 1.89 6.49
CA THR A 78 13.11 1.29 6.83
C THR A 78 12.03 1.75 5.85
N PHE A 79 11.97 3.05 5.56
CA PHE A 79 11.05 3.62 4.58
C PHE A 79 11.20 2.95 3.21
N ASN A 80 12.43 2.81 2.70
CA ASN A 80 12.68 2.18 1.41
C ASN A 80 12.33 0.68 1.40
N SER A 81 12.57 -0.03 2.51
CA SER A 81 12.12 -1.41 2.67
C SER A 81 10.60 -1.53 2.60
N TYR A 82 9.87 -0.63 3.26
CA TYR A 82 8.40 -0.62 3.23
C TYR A 82 7.86 -0.18 1.87
N LYS A 83 8.50 0.78 1.21
CA LYS A 83 8.18 1.18 -0.17
C LYS A 83 8.24 -0.02 -1.13
N ALA A 84 9.28 -0.85 -1.04
CA ALA A 84 9.40 -2.05 -1.85
C ALA A 84 8.27 -3.06 -1.55
N LYS A 85 7.90 -3.24 -0.27
CA LYS A 85 6.77 -4.10 0.12
C LYS A 85 5.43 -3.59 -0.43
N VAL A 86 5.17 -2.28 -0.33
CA VAL A 86 3.96 -1.64 -0.87
C VAL A 86 3.91 -1.84 -2.39
N LEU A 87 5.01 -1.58 -3.09
CA LEU A 87 5.09 -1.79 -4.54
C LEU A 87 4.80 -3.24 -4.94
N ASN A 88 5.41 -4.21 -4.25
CA ASN A 88 5.15 -5.63 -4.51
C ASN A 88 3.69 -6.00 -4.27
N GLY A 89 3.07 -5.47 -3.21
CA GLY A 89 1.65 -5.66 -2.92
C GLY A 89 0.76 -5.12 -4.05
N HIS A 90 1.07 -3.92 -4.56
CA HIS A 90 0.37 -3.36 -5.72
C HIS A 90 0.54 -4.21 -6.98
N LEU A 91 1.76 -4.67 -7.29
CA LEU A 91 2.00 -5.52 -8.46
C LEU A 91 1.21 -6.82 -8.40
N VAL A 92 1.15 -7.47 -7.24
CA VAL A 92 0.34 -8.68 -7.05
C VAL A 92 -1.15 -8.40 -7.26
N ALA A 93 -1.67 -7.33 -6.67
CA ALA A 93 -3.07 -6.95 -6.81
C ALA A 93 -3.42 -6.59 -8.27
N SER A 94 -2.56 -5.83 -8.95
CA SER A 94 -2.72 -5.47 -10.36
C SER A 94 -2.69 -6.71 -11.25
N ASN A 95 -1.78 -7.65 -11.02
CA ASN A 95 -1.73 -8.89 -11.79
C ASN A 95 -2.98 -9.73 -11.59
N GLN A 96 -3.49 -9.84 -10.36
CA GLN A 96 -4.74 -10.56 -10.11
C GLN A 96 -5.91 -9.90 -10.83
N LEU A 97 -6.02 -8.57 -10.74
CA LEU A 97 -7.04 -7.81 -11.45
C LEU A 97 -6.96 -8.02 -12.96
N LEU A 98 -5.76 -8.02 -13.54
CA LEU A 98 -5.58 -8.28 -14.98
C LEU A 98 -5.98 -9.71 -15.38
N LEU A 99 -5.79 -10.70 -14.51
CA LEU A 99 -6.26 -12.06 -14.75
C LEU A 99 -7.80 -12.13 -14.74
N ASP A 100 -8.43 -11.45 -13.77
CA ASP A 100 -9.88 -11.40 -13.66
C ASP A 100 -10.49 -10.66 -14.87
N ILE A 101 -9.95 -9.50 -15.25
CA ILE A 101 -10.35 -8.75 -16.45
C ILE A 101 -10.20 -9.62 -17.70
N ARG A 102 -9.09 -10.36 -17.83
CA ARG A 102 -8.88 -11.25 -18.99
C ARG A 102 -9.97 -12.31 -19.07
N LYS A 103 -10.37 -12.88 -17.94
CA LYS A 103 -11.45 -13.87 -17.88
C LYS A 103 -12.78 -13.25 -18.33
N ASP A 104 -13.13 -12.09 -17.79
CA ASP A 104 -14.38 -11.39 -18.10
C ASP A 104 -14.46 -11.02 -19.59
N VAL A 105 -13.36 -10.49 -20.14
CA VAL A 105 -13.28 -10.16 -21.57
C VAL A 105 -13.42 -11.40 -22.45
N ARG A 106 -12.78 -12.52 -22.08
CA ARG A 106 -12.90 -13.77 -22.84
C ARG A 106 -14.34 -14.30 -22.83
N GLU A 107 -15.01 -14.27 -21.68
CA GLU A 107 -16.41 -14.68 -21.54
C GLU A 107 -17.34 -13.82 -22.40
N ALA A 108 -17.19 -12.49 -22.34
CA ALA A 108 -17.99 -11.56 -23.13
C ALA A 108 -17.86 -11.75 -24.65
N ASN A 109 -16.71 -12.26 -25.11
CA ASN A 109 -16.44 -12.54 -26.52
C ASN A 109 -16.68 -14.01 -26.91
N GLY A 110 -17.31 -14.82 -26.05
CA GLY A 110 -17.71 -16.20 -26.37
C GLY A 110 -16.58 -17.22 -26.43
N SER A 111 -15.39 -16.87 -25.93
CA SER A 111 -14.21 -17.76 -25.88
C SER A 111 -14.45 -18.89 -24.87
N ARG A 112 -14.30 -20.15 -25.30
CA ARG A 112 -14.50 -21.32 -24.42
C ARG A 112 -13.19 -21.92 -23.91
N ASN A 113 -12.05 -21.56 -24.50
CA ASN A 113 -10.74 -22.08 -24.12
C ASN A 113 -9.73 -20.95 -23.88
N ASP A 114 -8.78 -21.15 -22.96
CA ASP A 114 -7.75 -20.14 -22.62
C ASP A 114 -6.70 -19.98 -23.73
N LYS A 115 -6.63 -20.95 -24.65
CA LYS A 115 -5.74 -20.93 -25.82
C LYS A 115 -6.35 -20.26 -27.05
N ASP A 116 -7.63 -19.91 -27.02
CA ASP A 116 -8.29 -19.28 -28.16
C ASP A 116 -7.76 -17.84 -28.32
N ILE A 117 -7.44 -17.48 -29.57
CA ILE A 117 -7.14 -16.09 -29.94
C ILE A 117 -8.48 -15.41 -30.15
N VAL A 118 -8.74 -14.36 -29.38
CA VAL A 118 -10.00 -13.59 -29.42
C VAL A 118 -9.69 -12.23 -30.01
N ASP A 119 -10.34 -11.90 -31.13
CA ASP A 119 -10.26 -10.57 -31.71
C ASP A 119 -11.08 -9.59 -30.88
N ILE A 120 -10.40 -8.71 -30.16
CA ILE A 120 -11.03 -7.68 -29.33
C ILE A 120 -10.95 -6.35 -30.07
N GLY A 121 -12.09 -5.88 -30.57
CA GLY A 121 -12.21 -4.54 -31.12
C GLY A 121 -12.11 -3.49 -30.00
N VAL A 122 -11.03 -2.73 -29.97
CA VAL A 122 -10.86 -1.61 -29.02
C VAL A 122 -11.17 -0.30 -29.73
N SER A 123 -12.13 0.45 -29.22
CA SER A 123 -12.36 1.84 -29.60
C SER A 123 -12.14 2.74 -28.38
N TYR A 124 -11.45 3.86 -28.56
CA TYR A 124 -11.22 4.84 -27.49
C TYR A 124 -11.45 6.25 -28.02
N ASP A 125 -12.02 7.10 -27.17
CA ASP A 125 -12.23 8.52 -27.47
C ASP A 125 -10.98 9.32 -27.10
N GLY A 126 -10.26 9.81 -28.12
CA GLY A 126 -9.06 10.64 -27.96
C GLY A 126 -9.34 12.11 -27.60
N SER A 127 -10.61 12.51 -27.48
CA SER A 127 -11.01 13.90 -27.26
C SER A 127 -10.54 14.50 -25.93
N TRP A 128 -10.04 13.68 -25.00
CA TRP A 128 -9.47 14.14 -23.73
C TRP A 128 -8.03 14.68 -23.85
N LEU A 129 -7.24 14.24 -24.84
CA LEU A 129 -5.86 14.69 -25.04
C LEU A 129 -5.79 16.14 -25.56
N THR A 130 -6.83 16.63 -26.22
CA THR A 130 -6.82 17.93 -26.92
C THR A 130 -7.33 19.10 -26.07
N ARG A 131 -7.95 18.86 -24.90
CA ARG A 131 -8.56 19.91 -24.07
C ARG A 131 -7.56 20.82 -23.35
N GLY A 132 -6.27 20.48 -23.33
CA GLY A 132 -5.21 21.29 -22.69
C GLY A 132 -4.37 22.16 -23.63
N HIS A 133 -4.50 22.00 -24.96
CA HIS A 133 -3.63 22.68 -25.94
C HIS A 133 -4.23 23.96 -26.55
N THR A 134 -5.42 24.39 -26.10
CA THR A 134 -6.13 25.58 -26.61
C THR A 134 -6.31 26.67 -25.55
N SER A 135 -5.30 26.88 -24.70
CA SER A 135 -5.17 28.16 -24.01
C SER A 135 -4.71 29.22 -25.03
N ASN A 136 -5.67 29.77 -25.79
CA ASN A 136 -5.44 31.02 -26.52
C ASN A 136 -5.18 32.11 -25.49
N THR A 137 -3.93 32.57 -25.41
CA THR A 137 -3.62 33.89 -24.88
C THR A 137 -3.87 34.89 -26.00
N GLU A 138 -5.07 35.47 -26.01
CA GLU A 138 -5.30 36.81 -26.57
C GLU A 138 -5.30 37.83 -25.43
#